data_AF-D4YUU9-F1
#
_entry.id   AF-D4YUU9-F1
#
_cell.length_a   1.000
_cell.length_b   1.000
_cell.length_c   1.000
_cell.angle_alpha   90.00
_cell.angle_beta   90.00
_cell.angle_gamma   90.00
#
_symmetry.space_group_name_H-M   'P 1'
#
loop_
_entity.id
_entity.type
_entity.pdbx_description
1 polymer ?
#
loop_
_entity_poly.entity_id
_entity_poly.type
_entity_poly.pdbx_seq_one_letter_code
_entity_poly.pdbx_strand_id
1 'polypeptide(L)'
;MIIRLYIRKEFLNMATESLSQSVQFTFKNEDKYGKNGKNRVFANIKRNAEAEAMLSVGEALSALQGDELGSTILIDKKAVRK
;
A
#
# COMPACT_ATOMS: atom_id res chain seq x y z
N MET A 1 -21.13 6.82 -27.79
CA MET A 1 -21.41 6.26 -26.44
C MET A 1 -20.12 6.07 -25.64
N ILE A 2 -19.30 7.12 -25.49
CA ILE A 2 -17.97 7.04 -24.82
C ILE A 2 -17.88 8.13 -23.74
N ILE A 3 -18.42 9.32 -24.02
CA ILE A 3 -18.46 10.47 -23.10
C ILE A 3 -19.21 10.16 -21.79
N ARG A 4 -20.36 9.48 -21.84
CA ARG A 4 -21.12 9.07 -20.64
C ARG A 4 -20.37 8.08 -19.74
N LEU A 5 -19.45 7.28 -20.30
CA LEU A 5 -18.67 6.31 -19.54
C LEU A 5 -17.49 6.97 -18.81
N TYR A 6 -16.88 7.97 -19.45
CA TYR A 6 -15.75 8.74 -18.89
C TYR A 6 -16.21 9.61 -17.72
N ILE A 7 -17.33 10.33 -17.89
CA ILE A 7 -17.91 11.18 -16.84
C ILE A 7 -18.30 10.36 -15.61
N ARG A 8 -18.83 9.15 -15.79
CA ARG A 8 -19.25 8.28 -14.68
C ARG A 8 -18.06 7.79 -13.85
N LYS A 9 -16.89 7.59 -14.47
CA LYS A 9 -15.65 7.17 -13.78
C LYS A 9 -15.07 8.30 -12.91
N GLU A 10 -15.06 9.53 -13.42
CA GLU A 10 -14.60 10.69 -12.63
C GLU A 10 -15.56 11.05 -11.50
N PHE A 11 -16.88 10.95 -11.72
CA PHE A 11 -17.88 11.18 -10.68
C PHE A 11 -17.81 10.14 -9.55
N LEU A 12 -17.48 8.88 -9.88
CA LEU A 12 -17.23 7.83 -8.90
C LEU A 12 -15.97 8.09 -8.06
N ASN A 13 -14.91 8.64 -8.66
CA ASN A 13 -13.70 9.03 -7.91
C ASN A 13 -13.96 10.19 -6.95
N MET A 14 -14.89 11.11 -7.27
CA MET A 14 -15.30 12.19 -6.35
C MET A 14 -16.20 11.70 -5.21
N ALA A 15 -16.92 10.58 -5.39
CA ALA A 15 -17.81 10.03 -4.37
C ALA A 15 -17.10 9.16 -3.31
N THR A 16 -15.82 8.83 -3.52
CA THR A 16 -15.03 8.04 -2.58
C THR A 16 -14.07 8.90 -1.78
N GLU A 17 -14.37 9.10 -0.50
CA GLU A 17 -13.50 9.82 0.43
C GLU A 17 -12.42 8.86 0.96
N SER A 18 -11.13 9.10 0.65
CA SER A 18 -10.02 8.34 1.28
C SER A 18 -9.93 8.70 2.75
N LEU A 19 -10.23 7.72 3.60
CA LEU A 19 -10.22 7.86 5.05
C LEU A 19 -8.79 7.75 5.58
N SER A 20 -8.11 6.65 5.23
CA SER A 20 -6.75 6.36 5.68
C SER A 20 -6.01 5.46 4.69
N GLN A 21 -4.69 5.61 4.68
CA GLN A 21 -3.78 4.79 3.89
C GLN A 21 -2.76 4.14 4.83
N SER A 22 -2.44 2.89 4.54
CA SER A 22 -1.44 2.09 5.26
C SER A 22 -0.57 1.36 4.25
N VAL A 23 0.63 0.94 4.67
CA VAL A 23 1.47 0.04 3.89
C VAL A 23 1.78 -1.19 4.73
N GLN A 24 1.77 -2.34 4.09
CA GLN A 24 2.25 -3.58 4.66
C GLN A 24 3.54 -3.98 3.95
N PHE A 25 4.59 -4.16 4.72
CA PHE A 25 5.84 -4.76 4.27
C PHE A 25 5.93 -6.19 4.78
N THR A 26 6.36 -7.10 3.91
CA THR A 26 6.70 -8.47 4.26
C THR A 26 8.21 -8.62 4.15
N PHE A 27 8.86 -8.90 5.26
CA PHE A 27 10.30 -9.14 5.33
C PHE A 27 10.56 -10.64 5.34
N LYS A 28 11.45 -11.11 4.48
CA LYS A 28 11.86 -12.51 4.38
C LYS A 28 13.24 -12.67 5.01
N ASN A 29 13.31 -13.57 5.97
CA ASN A 29 14.55 -14.05 6.55
C ASN A 29 14.24 -15.43 7.12
N GLU A 30 14.65 -16.49 6.42
CA GLU A 30 14.31 -17.86 6.81
C GLU A 30 14.90 -18.24 8.17
N ASP A 31 16.10 -17.75 8.47
CA ASP A 31 16.78 -18.03 9.74
C ASP A 31 16.09 -17.36 10.94
N LYS A 32 15.48 -16.19 10.75
CA LYS A 32 14.80 -15.45 11.83
C LYS A 32 13.30 -15.76 11.94
N TYR A 33 12.62 -15.94 10.81
CA TYR A 33 11.14 -15.97 10.73
C TYR A 33 10.58 -17.23 10.06
N GLY A 34 11.44 -18.12 9.55
CA GLY A 34 11.03 -19.29 8.78
C GLY A 34 10.41 -18.92 7.43
N LYS A 35 9.78 -19.91 6.77
CA LYS A 35 9.26 -19.80 5.39
C LYS A 35 8.17 -18.74 5.18
N ASN A 36 7.51 -18.29 6.24
CA ASN A 36 6.37 -17.38 6.14
C ASN A 36 6.76 -15.90 6.23
N GLY A 37 8.01 -15.60 6.59
CA GLY A 37 8.50 -14.22 6.77
C GLY A 37 7.77 -13.47 7.90
N LYS A 38 8.02 -12.16 7.98
CA LYS A 38 7.42 -11.25 8.96
C LYS A 38 6.69 -10.10 8.29
N ASN A 39 5.41 -9.99 8.58
CA ASN A 39 4.59 -8.86 8.11
C ASN A 39 4.64 -7.71 9.11
N ARG A 40 4.80 -6.47 8.62
CA ARG A 40 4.65 -5.24 9.39
C ARG A 40 3.74 -4.27 8.66
N VAL A 41 2.74 -3.76 9.37
CA VAL A 41 1.80 -2.77 8.85
C VAL A 41 2.11 -1.41 9.48
N PHE A 42 2.35 -0.41 8.63
CA PHE A 42 2.49 0.98 9.04
C PHE A 42 1.21 1.72 8.65
N ALA A 43 0.49 2.20 9.67
CA ALA A 43 -0.75 2.94 9.51
C ALA A 43 -0.50 4.44 9.34
N ASN A 44 -1.53 5.16 8.86
CA ASN A 44 -1.54 6.63 8.73
C ASN A 44 -0.45 7.19 7.83
N ILE A 45 -0.16 6.49 6.74
CA ILE A 45 0.74 7.00 5.71
C ILE A 45 0.04 8.15 4.99
N LYS A 46 0.85 9.11 4.52
CA LYS A 46 0.37 10.24 3.74
C LYS A 46 -0.53 9.73 2.60
N ARG A 47 -1.70 10.36 2.47
CA ARG A 47 -2.66 10.08 1.39
C ARG A 47 -1.96 10.30 0.04
N ASN A 48 -2.16 9.37 -0.89
CA ASN A 48 -1.50 9.31 -2.20
C ASN A 48 0.02 9.08 -2.14
N ALA A 49 0.51 8.36 -1.13
CA ALA A 49 1.89 7.90 -1.18
C ALA A 49 2.11 7.04 -2.44
N GLU A 50 3.13 7.41 -3.24
CA GLU A 50 3.49 6.68 -4.44
C GLU A 50 4.00 5.29 -4.10
N ALA A 51 3.57 4.29 -4.87
CA ALA A 51 3.95 2.90 -4.65
C ALA A 51 5.48 2.70 -4.75
N GLU A 52 6.13 3.41 -5.67
CA GLU A 52 7.58 3.37 -5.87
C GLU A 52 8.33 3.93 -4.64
N ALA A 53 7.90 5.07 -4.11
CA ALA A 53 8.47 5.62 -2.89
C ALA A 53 8.33 4.65 -1.69
N MET A 54 7.20 3.94 -1.60
CA MET A 54 7.00 2.93 -0.55
C MET A 54 7.90 1.70 -0.75
N LEU A 55 8.17 1.29 -1.99
CA LEU A 55 9.13 0.23 -2.27
C LEU A 55 10.53 0.60 -1.77
N SER A 56 11.03 1.80 -2.10
CA SER A 56 12.35 2.26 -1.64
C SER A 56 12.45 2.30 -0.11
N VAL A 57 11.39 2.71 0.58
CA VAL A 57 11.33 2.67 2.05
C VAL A 57 11.39 1.24 2.58
N GLY A 58 10.63 0.32 1.97
CA GLY A 58 10.67 -1.10 2.32
C GLY A 58 12.06 -1.71 2.15
N GLU A 59 12.74 -1.38 1.04
CA GLU A 59 14.09 -1.85 0.73
C GLU A 59 15.09 -1.34 1.76
N ALA A 60 15.07 -0.03 2.06
CA ALA A 60 15.93 0.56 3.07
C ALA A 60 15.70 -0.05 4.46
N LEU A 61 14.44 -0.28 4.84
CA LEU A 61 14.10 -0.95 6.10
C LEU A 61 14.61 -2.39 6.15
N SER A 62 14.52 -3.12 5.04
CA SER A 62 15.01 -4.50 4.97
C SER A 62 16.54 -4.55 5.11
N ALA A 63 17.25 -3.65 4.43
CA ALA A 63 18.70 -3.53 4.51
C ALA A 63 19.18 -3.20 5.94
N LEU A 64 18.53 -2.26 6.62
CA LEU A 64 18.86 -1.89 8.00
C LEU A 64 18.64 -3.04 9.00
N GLN A 65 17.70 -3.94 8.71
CA GLN A 65 17.40 -5.09 9.56
C GLN A 65 18.22 -6.34 9.20
N GLY A 66 18.96 -6.30 8.09
CA GLY A 66 19.63 -7.47 7.51
C GLY A 66 18.62 -8.55 7.08
N ASP A 67 17.49 -8.12 6.51
CA ASP A 67 16.42 -8.97 5.97
C ASP A 67 16.21 -8.65 4.48
N GLU A 68 15.47 -9.49 3.77
CA GLU A 68 15.07 -9.24 2.37
C GLU A 68 13.64 -8.69 2.31
N LEU A 69 13.37 -7.72 1.44
CA LEU A 69 12.01 -7.26 1.18
C LEU A 69 11.28 -8.26 0.28
N GLY A 70 10.30 -8.98 0.83
CA GLY A 70 9.51 -9.95 0.08
C GLY A 70 8.35 -9.35 -0.70
N SER A 71 7.60 -8.43 -0.09
CA SER A 71 6.49 -7.75 -0.76
C SER A 71 6.10 -6.46 -0.06
N THR A 72 5.55 -5.53 -0.83
CA THR A 72 4.99 -4.26 -0.36
C THR A 72 3.55 -4.15 -0.85
N ILE A 73 2.62 -3.93 0.07
CA ILE A 73 1.19 -3.82 -0.23
C ILE A 73 0.68 -2.48 0.31
N LEU A 74 0.11 -1.68 -0.58
CA LEU A 74 -0.52 -0.41 -0.23
C LEU A 74 -2.01 -0.63 -0.02
N ILE A 75 -2.49 -0.25 1.16
CA ILE A 75 -3.86 -0.46 1.60
C ILE A 75 -4.51 0.91 1.73
N ASP A 76 -5.49 1.20 0.87
CA ASP A 76 -6.24 2.45 0.87
C ASP A 76 -7.70 2.18 1.29
N LYS A 77 -8.12 2.81 2.38
CA LYS A 77 -9.49 2.70 2.88
C LYS A 77 -10.31 3.88 2.39
N LYS A 78 -11.31 3.59 1.57
CA LYS A 78 -12.24 4.59 1.02
C LYS A 78 -13.65 4.39 1.55
N ALA A 79 -14.31 5.48 1.93
CA ALA A 79 -15.75 5.46 2.18
C ALA A 79 -16.47 5.44 0.83
N VAL A 80 -17.43 4.53 0.65
CA VAL A 80 -18.35 4.53 -0.49
C VAL A 80 -19.70 5.01 0.04
N ARG A 81 -20.10 6.23 -0.30
CA ARG A 81 -21.44 6.75 0.02
C ARG A 81 -22.40 6.38 -1.11
N LYS A 82 -23.60 5.91 -0.74
CA LYS A 82 -24.68 5.52 -1.66
C LYS A 82 -25.56 6.72 -2.00
#